data_AF-A0AAV4LXF0-F1
#
_entry.id   AF-A0AAV4LXF0-F1
#
_cell.length_a   1.000
_cell.length_b   1.000
_cell.length_c   1.000
_cell.angle_alpha   90.00
_cell.angle_beta   90.00
_cell.angle_gamma   90.00
#
_symmetry.space_group_name_H-M   'P 1'
#
loop_
_entity.id
_entity.type
_entity.pdbx_description
1 polymer ?
#
loop_
_entity_poly.entity_id
_entity_poly.type
_entity_poly.pdbx_seq_one_letter_code
_entity_poly.pdbx_strand_id
1 'polypeptide(L)'
;MSQADPHPCSVATDAANRRNPAQSAASKQSEAASQSAEPEQQAGVTEFILTGFDSCNLKNWDAKVLASLLGGRPTNLDDTVAVDVGDGLVERGPVVLSDGSVYSGQWRGRERHGKGQHFAIDGTRYFGSFAANVYEGTGEIVYINGDKFKGIFKGGLRNGKGVMLYSNGDMFDGNWLDGMRHGYGVERFSDGSVYMGTFKCDKRDGKGELKLSNGVVYEGTFDIDVTGQGRMVWPNGESYVGEFKGGFKHNYGMTAYRHGPIQSEKGTYSMGRMDGLFERVMSDGRVLRCVYKNGELVKDVTGSREAEEKMQSCPLPGVSRGGLVLVDETSDRKNARGSR
;
A
#
# COMPACT_ATOMS: atom_id res chain seq x y z
N MET A 1 16.11 -28.25 -10.40
CA MET A 1 14.80 -28.85 -10.72
C MET A 1 13.76 -28.10 -9.92
N SER A 2 12.82 -27.49 -10.63
CA SER A 2 11.72 -26.68 -10.12
C SER A 2 10.80 -27.48 -9.21
N GLN A 3 10.55 -26.98 -7.99
CA GLN A 3 9.35 -27.33 -7.23
C GLN A 3 8.67 -26.01 -6.86
N ALA A 4 7.49 -25.83 -7.44
CA ALA A 4 6.53 -24.81 -7.09
C ALA A 4 5.83 -25.25 -5.80
N ASP A 5 5.95 -24.45 -4.74
CA ASP A 5 5.15 -24.63 -3.52
C ASP A 5 3.83 -23.85 -3.62
N PRO A 6 2.74 -24.38 -3.04
CA PRO A 6 1.39 -23.99 -3.38
C PRO A 6 0.94 -22.69 -2.69
N HIS A 7 0.05 -21.98 -3.36
CA HIS A 7 -0.60 -20.74 -2.94
C HIS A 7 -1.24 -20.85 -1.53
N PRO A 8 -0.93 -19.95 -0.58
CA PRO A 8 -1.53 -19.96 0.76
C PRO A 8 -2.93 -19.31 0.82
N CYS A 9 -3.47 -18.82 -0.30
CA CYS A 9 -4.68 -17.99 -0.29
C CYS A 9 -6.00 -18.81 -0.37
N SER A 10 -6.00 -20.11 -0.02
CA SER A 10 -7.21 -20.96 -0.06
C SER A 10 -7.41 -21.86 1.16
N VAL A 11 -7.85 -21.31 2.30
CA VAL A 11 -8.82 -21.98 3.18
C VAL A 11 -9.61 -20.91 3.96
N ALA A 12 -10.90 -20.81 3.66
CA ALA A 12 -11.91 -20.21 4.54
C ALA A 12 -13.05 -21.22 4.68
N THR A 13 -13.50 -21.47 5.91
CA THR A 13 -14.90 -21.69 6.31
C THR A 13 -14.92 -21.72 7.84
N ASP A 14 -15.45 -20.69 8.52
CA ASP A 14 -16.85 -20.34 8.77
C ASP A 14 -17.48 -21.14 9.92
N ALA A 15 -17.77 -20.44 11.03
CA ALA A 15 -18.67 -20.90 12.08
C ALA A 15 -19.29 -19.70 12.82
N ALA A 16 -20.57 -19.51 12.55
CA ALA A 16 -21.46 -18.47 13.05
C ALA A 16 -21.85 -18.62 14.53
N ASN A 17 -22.19 -17.50 15.20
CA ASN A 17 -23.51 -17.21 15.81
C ASN A 17 -23.42 -15.96 16.71
N ARG A 18 -24.12 -14.86 16.40
CA ARG A 18 -25.52 -14.51 16.74
C ARG A 18 -25.76 -14.07 18.21
N ARG A 19 -25.99 -12.77 18.44
CA ARG A 19 -27.30 -12.14 18.82
C ARG A 19 -27.17 -10.72 19.41
N ASN A 20 -27.79 -9.77 18.70
CA ASN A 20 -28.53 -8.53 19.04
C ASN A 20 -29.21 -8.44 20.45
N PRO A 21 -29.89 -7.31 20.85
CA PRO A 21 -29.97 -5.94 20.29
C PRO A 21 -30.07 -4.76 21.33
N ALA A 22 -30.21 -3.53 20.78
CA ALA A 22 -31.02 -2.37 21.24
C ALA A 22 -30.55 -1.49 22.41
N GLN A 23 -30.47 -0.16 22.18
CA GLN A 23 -31.55 0.80 22.52
C GLN A 23 -31.17 2.26 22.18
N SER A 24 -32.16 2.98 21.61
CA SER A 24 -32.60 4.40 21.79
C SER A 24 -31.58 5.55 21.97
N ALA A 25 -31.80 6.82 21.62
CA ALA A 25 -32.76 7.60 20.86
C ALA A 25 -32.38 9.09 21.13
N ALA A 26 -32.87 9.99 20.27
CA ALA A 26 -33.13 11.43 20.51
C ALA A 26 -31.97 12.45 20.50
N SER A 27 -31.83 13.08 19.32
CA SER A 27 -32.01 14.53 19.06
C SER A 27 -31.58 15.58 20.07
N LYS A 28 -30.80 16.58 19.59
CA LYS A 28 -31.09 18.02 19.71
C LYS A 28 -30.26 18.85 18.72
N GLN A 29 -30.93 19.77 18.03
CA GLN A 29 -30.39 20.80 17.16
C GLN A 29 -29.85 21.99 17.98
N SER A 30 -28.88 22.74 17.45
CA SER A 30 -28.90 24.22 17.40
C SER A 30 -27.77 24.80 16.54
N GLU A 31 -28.17 25.41 15.42
CA GLU A 31 -27.79 26.72 14.83
C GLU A 31 -26.35 27.29 14.86
N ALA A 32 -25.80 27.43 13.64
CA ALA A 32 -25.24 28.62 12.97
C ALA A 32 -24.40 29.66 13.73
N ALA A 33 -23.20 29.94 13.22
CA ALA A 33 -22.86 31.23 12.57
C ALA A 33 -21.45 31.23 11.95
N SER A 34 -21.36 32.00 10.87
CA SER A 34 -20.27 32.23 9.91
C SER A 34 -19.06 33.00 10.47
N GLN A 35 -17.87 32.79 9.87
CA GLN A 35 -16.79 33.77 9.55
C GLN A 35 -15.54 32.97 9.13
N SER A 36 -15.22 32.84 7.83
CA SER A 36 -14.30 33.71 7.06
C SER A 36 -12.89 33.88 7.65
N ALA A 37 -11.93 33.09 7.15
CA ALA A 37 -10.55 33.51 6.83
C ALA A 37 -9.76 32.32 6.25
N GLU A 38 -9.35 32.44 4.99
CA GLU A 38 -8.32 31.60 4.38
C GLU A 38 -6.95 31.85 5.04
N PRO A 39 -6.04 30.88 4.97
CA PRO A 39 -4.73 31.24 4.43
C PRO A 39 -4.32 30.31 3.30
N GLU A 40 -3.89 30.94 2.21
CA GLU A 40 -3.03 30.34 1.19
C GLU A 40 -1.83 29.68 1.87
N GLN A 41 -1.68 28.37 1.70
CA GLN A 41 -0.43 27.68 1.99
C GLN A 41 0.14 27.15 0.67
N GLN A 42 1.20 27.84 0.23
CA GLN A 42 2.15 27.39 -0.77
C GLN A 42 2.50 25.92 -0.55
N ALA A 43 2.31 25.13 -1.61
CA ALA A 43 2.76 23.76 -1.70
C ALA A 43 4.30 23.72 -1.67
N GLY A 44 4.86 23.69 -0.45
CA GLY A 44 6.24 23.31 -0.23
C GLY A 44 6.37 21.82 -0.55
N VAL A 45 7.13 21.51 -1.61
CA VAL A 45 7.60 20.15 -1.89
C VAL A 45 8.47 19.74 -0.70
N THR A 46 7.88 19.02 0.25
CA THR A 46 8.62 18.47 1.39
C THR A 46 9.40 17.28 0.85
N GLU A 47 10.71 17.47 0.71
CA GLU A 47 11.65 16.40 0.41
C GLU A 47 11.62 15.43 1.61
N PHE A 48 10.93 14.29 1.45
CA PHE A 48 10.85 13.27 2.48
C PHE A 48 12.17 12.51 2.51
N ILE A 49 13.00 12.80 3.50
CA ILE A 49 14.22 12.05 3.79
C ILE A 49 13.79 10.72 4.43
N LEU A 50 14.14 9.59 3.83
CA LEU A 50 13.95 8.26 4.40
C LEU A 50 14.76 8.11 5.69
N THR A 51 14.19 8.52 6.82
CA THR A 51 14.76 8.30 8.14
C THR A 51 14.47 6.88 8.60
N GLY A 52 15.31 5.93 8.20
CA GLY A 52 15.07 4.54 8.58
C GLY A 52 16.02 3.53 7.98
N PHE A 53 16.58 3.83 6.80
CA PHE A 53 17.73 3.12 6.26
C PHE A 53 19.03 3.84 6.60
N ASP A 54 19.09 4.49 7.78
CA ASP A 54 20.36 4.91 8.36
C ASP A 54 21.24 3.68 8.36
N SER A 55 22.28 3.76 7.52
CA SER A 55 23.18 2.67 7.19
C SER A 55 23.37 1.78 8.41
N CYS A 56 22.75 0.60 8.39
CA CYS A 56 23.07 -0.46 9.33
C CYS A 56 24.58 -0.42 9.49
N ASN A 57 25.01 -0.17 10.73
CA ASN A 57 26.36 0.22 11.09
C ASN A 57 27.32 -0.92 10.69
N LEU A 58 27.66 -0.99 9.40
CA LEU A 58 28.65 -1.90 8.81
C LEU A 58 30.06 -1.57 9.32
N LYS A 59 30.19 -0.53 10.16
CA LYS A 59 31.47 0.01 10.64
C LYS A 59 32.37 -0.99 11.37
N ASN A 60 31.90 -2.20 11.66
CA ASN A 60 32.68 -3.16 12.45
C ASN A 60 33.01 -4.49 11.75
N TRP A 61 32.79 -4.63 10.43
CA TRP A 61 33.22 -5.84 9.71
C TRP A 61 34.23 -5.54 8.61
N ASP A 62 35.39 -6.18 8.70
CA ASP A 62 36.32 -6.24 7.58
C ASP A 62 35.70 -7.12 6.48
N ALA A 63 35.37 -6.51 5.33
CA ALA A 63 34.81 -7.20 4.18
C ALA A 63 35.69 -8.38 3.72
N LYS A 64 37.00 -8.32 3.93
CA LYS A 64 37.92 -9.43 3.61
C LYS A 64 37.75 -10.61 4.55
N VAL A 65 37.49 -10.35 5.83
CA VAL A 65 37.24 -11.41 6.83
C VAL A 65 35.93 -12.11 6.49
N LEU A 66 34.85 -11.37 6.21
CA LEU A 66 33.59 -11.98 5.81
C LEU A 66 33.72 -12.83 4.53
N ALA A 67 34.42 -12.29 3.51
CA ALA A 67 34.67 -13.02 2.26
C ALA A 67 35.49 -14.31 2.48
N SER A 68 36.36 -14.36 3.50
CA SER A 68 37.12 -15.56 3.84
C SER A 68 36.31 -16.63 4.59
N LEU A 69 35.20 -16.24 5.23
CA LEU A 69 34.39 -17.12 6.07
C LEU A 69 33.18 -17.72 5.33
N LEU A 70 32.58 -16.96 4.41
CA LEU A 70 31.42 -17.42 3.63
C LEU A 70 31.77 -18.67 2.80
N GLY A 71 30.95 -19.72 2.92
CA GLY A 71 31.19 -21.03 2.29
C GLY A 71 32.34 -21.83 2.93
N GLY A 72 32.89 -21.35 4.06
CA GLY A 72 33.92 -22.03 4.82
C GLY A 72 33.43 -23.29 5.53
N ARG A 73 34.35 -23.99 6.23
CA ARG A 73 33.98 -25.14 7.06
C ARG A 73 33.18 -24.68 8.28
N PRO A 74 32.11 -25.41 8.69
CA PRO A 74 31.34 -25.07 9.86
C PRO A 74 32.22 -24.96 11.10
N THR A 75 32.02 -23.89 11.87
CA THR A 75 32.77 -23.63 13.09
C THR A 75 32.22 -24.50 14.22
N ASN A 76 33.10 -25.20 14.94
CA ASN A 76 32.72 -25.88 16.16
C ASN A 76 32.49 -24.86 17.27
N LEU A 77 31.26 -24.78 17.79
CA LEU A 77 30.86 -23.76 18.76
C LEU A 77 31.67 -23.84 20.07
N ASP A 78 32.14 -25.03 20.43
CA ASP A 78 32.91 -25.27 21.66
C ASP A 78 34.32 -24.66 21.59
N ASP A 79 34.82 -24.36 20.38
CA ASP A 79 36.10 -23.71 20.14
C ASP A 79 35.99 -22.18 20.10
N THR A 80 34.77 -21.62 20.25
CA THR A 80 34.53 -20.18 20.14
C THR A 80 34.44 -19.51 21.50
N VAL A 81 34.96 -18.27 21.59
CA VAL A 81 34.82 -17.44 22.78
C VAL A 81 33.38 -16.98 22.93
N ALA A 82 32.79 -17.22 24.10
CA ALA A 82 31.47 -16.78 24.49
C ALA A 82 31.56 -15.76 25.62
N VAL A 83 30.90 -14.62 25.46
CA VAL A 83 30.74 -13.62 26.51
C VAL A 83 29.32 -13.70 27.04
N ASP A 84 29.15 -13.97 28.33
CA ASP A 84 27.83 -13.95 28.97
C ASP A 84 27.26 -12.52 28.91
N VAL A 85 26.04 -12.39 28.38
CA VAL A 85 25.32 -11.12 28.24
C VAL A 85 24.01 -11.12 29.03
N GLY A 86 23.80 -12.10 29.91
CA GLY A 86 22.60 -12.22 30.75
C GLY A 86 21.44 -12.95 30.05
N ASP A 87 20.36 -13.20 30.80
CA ASP A 87 19.12 -13.85 30.31
C ASP A 87 19.31 -15.21 29.59
N GLY A 88 20.37 -15.93 30.00
CA GLY A 88 20.77 -17.20 29.39
C GLY A 88 21.29 -17.05 27.95
N LEU A 89 21.78 -15.86 27.60
CA LEU A 89 22.36 -15.54 26.30
C LEU A 89 23.88 -15.38 26.40
N VAL A 90 24.58 -15.83 25.37
CA VAL A 90 26.00 -15.56 25.18
C VAL A 90 26.25 -14.89 23.84
N GLU A 91 27.09 -13.86 23.83
CA GLU A 91 27.56 -13.19 22.62
C GLU A 91 28.75 -13.96 22.04
N ARG A 92 28.74 -14.20 20.73
CA ARG A 92 29.88 -14.79 20.00
C ARG A 92 30.22 -13.96 18.77
N GLY A 93 31.49 -13.99 18.43
CA GLY A 93 31.99 -13.46 17.15
C GLY A 93 31.48 -14.25 15.94
N PRO A 94 32.10 -14.07 14.77
CA PRO A 94 31.70 -14.77 13.54
C PRO A 94 31.78 -16.30 13.68
N VAL A 95 30.69 -16.99 13.36
CA VAL A 95 30.56 -18.45 13.33
C VAL A 95 30.08 -18.84 11.95
N VAL A 96 30.79 -19.75 11.28
CA VAL A 96 30.35 -20.36 10.03
C VAL A 96 29.34 -21.47 10.37
N LEU A 97 28.12 -21.34 9.86
CA LEU A 97 27.03 -22.30 10.08
C LEU A 97 27.17 -23.51 9.15
N SER A 98 26.34 -24.54 9.37
CA SER A 98 26.36 -25.79 8.59
C SER A 98 26.03 -25.60 7.11
N ASP A 99 25.25 -24.57 6.78
CA ASP A 99 24.93 -24.20 5.40
C ASP A 99 26.01 -23.30 4.77
N GLY A 100 27.11 -23.02 5.49
CA GLY A 100 28.22 -22.17 5.09
C GLY A 100 27.94 -20.65 5.16
N SER A 101 26.76 -20.26 5.64
CA SER A 101 26.48 -18.86 6.00
C SER A 101 27.28 -18.45 7.25
N VAL A 102 27.35 -17.15 7.53
CA VAL A 102 28.06 -16.62 8.70
C VAL A 102 27.06 -15.93 9.63
N TYR A 103 27.15 -16.23 10.92
CA TYR A 103 26.39 -15.54 11.97
C TYR A 103 27.33 -14.96 13.02
N SER A 104 26.98 -13.79 13.55
CA SER A 104 27.58 -13.25 14.77
C SER A 104 26.52 -12.56 15.59
N GLY A 105 26.58 -12.73 16.89
CA GLY A 105 25.57 -12.20 17.80
C GLY A 105 25.31 -13.14 18.96
N GLN A 106 24.10 -13.05 19.47
CA GLN A 106 23.64 -13.73 20.66
C GLN A 106 23.21 -15.17 20.38
N TRP A 107 23.47 -16.04 21.35
CA TRP A 107 23.14 -17.46 21.31
C TRP A 107 22.47 -17.89 22.61
N ARG A 108 21.48 -18.77 22.51
CA ARG A 108 20.94 -19.52 23.65
C ARG A 108 21.29 -20.99 23.45
N GLY A 109 22.22 -21.50 24.25
CA GLY A 109 22.80 -22.82 24.00
C GLY A 109 23.49 -22.89 22.64
N ARG A 110 22.97 -23.74 21.74
CA ARG A 110 23.47 -23.90 20.35
C ARG A 110 22.59 -23.23 19.29
N GLU A 111 21.58 -22.47 19.71
CA GLU A 111 20.66 -21.80 18.80
C GLU A 111 20.93 -20.29 18.74
N ARG A 112 20.84 -19.71 17.54
CA ARG A 112 20.86 -18.25 17.36
C ARG A 112 19.63 -17.67 18.04
N HIS A 113 19.83 -16.69 18.92
CA HIS A 113 18.76 -16.13 19.76
C HIS A 113 19.11 -14.71 20.18
N GLY A 114 18.14 -13.82 20.36
CA GLY A 114 18.43 -12.43 20.71
C GLY A 114 18.90 -11.63 19.49
N LYS A 115 19.78 -10.65 19.65
CA LYS A 115 20.25 -9.79 18.56
C LYS A 115 21.45 -10.41 17.84
N GLY A 116 21.49 -10.27 16.52
CA GLY A 116 22.63 -10.69 15.72
C GLY A 116 22.59 -10.26 14.27
N GLN A 117 23.60 -10.70 13.54
CA GLN A 117 23.81 -10.44 12.12
C GLN A 117 24.03 -11.77 11.42
N HIS A 118 23.37 -11.96 10.28
CA HIS A 118 23.48 -13.16 9.46
C HIS A 118 23.80 -12.78 8.02
N PHE A 119 24.85 -13.40 7.48
CA PHE A 119 25.33 -13.24 6.13
C PHE A 119 25.13 -14.56 5.40
N ALA A 120 24.10 -14.63 4.57
CA ALA A 120 23.80 -15.80 3.77
C ALA A 120 24.77 -15.91 2.58
N ILE A 121 24.97 -17.13 2.09
CA ILE A 121 25.86 -17.41 0.96
C ILE A 121 25.41 -16.70 -0.32
N ASP A 122 24.10 -16.52 -0.49
CA ASP A 122 23.52 -15.81 -1.62
C ASP A 122 23.80 -14.30 -1.57
N GLY A 123 24.52 -13.79 -0.57
CA GLY A 123 24.83 -12.37 -0.39
C GLY A 123 23.75 -11.59 0.36
N THR A 124 22.64 -12.23 0.74
CA THR A 124 21.60 -11.63 1.58
C THR A 124 22.13 -11.41 2.99
N ARG A 125 21.83 -10.24 3.56
CA ARG A 125 22.31 -9.83 4.89
C ARG A 125 21.14 -9.48 5.77
N TYR A 126 21.10 -10.04 6.97
CA TYR A 126 20.07 -9.76 7.96
C TYR A 126 20.71 -9.21 9.24
N PHE A 127 20.09 -8.18 9.81
CA PHE A 127 20.45 -7.56 11.08
C PHE A 127 19.19 -7.47 11.93
N GLY A 128 19.15 -8.12 13.08
CA GLY A 128 17.91 -8.08 13.87
C GLY A 128 17.84 -9.11 14.97
N SER A 129 16.61 -9.43 15.32
CA SER A 129 16.30 -10.37 16.39
C SER A 129 16.10 -11.80 15.86
N PHE A 130 16.50 -12.76 16.69
CA PHE A 130 16.43 -14.18 16.44
C PHE A 130 15.71 -14.86 17.61
N ALA A 131 14.94 -15.89 17.30
CA ALA A 131 14.42 -16.84 18.27
C ALA A 131 14.57 -18.25 17.72
N ALA A 132 15.33 -19.09 18.43
CA ALA A 132 15.54 -20.50 18.08
C ALA A 132 15.95 -20.70 16.60
N ASN A 133 17.01 -20.01 16.17
CA ASN A 133 17.54 -19.99 14.80
C ASN A 133 16.71 -19.26 13.74
N VAL A 134 15.56 -18.67 14.08
CA VAL A 134 14.64 -18.04 13.13
C VAL A 134 14.64 -16.53 13.31
N TYR A 135 14.50 -15.75 12.21
CA TYR A 135 14.30 -14.30 12.32
C TYR A 135 12.96 -14.00 13.00
N GLU A 136 12.98 -13.18 14.05
CA GLU A 136 11.83 -12.92 14.90
C GLU A 136 11.88 -11.49 15.42
N GLY A 137 10.74 -10.81 15.56
CA GLY A 137 10.70 -9.41 16.01
C GLY A 137 11.31 -8.44 14.99
N THR A 138 11.90 -7.34 15.45
CA THR A 138 12.40 -6.29 14.56
C THR A 138 13.71 -6.67 13.86
N GLY A 139 13.81 -6.42 12.56
CA GLY A 139 15.06 -6.55 11.81
C GLY A 139 15.09 -5.76 10.51
N GLU A 140 16.26 -5.74 9.89
CA GLU A 140 16.53 -5.23 8.56
C GLU A 140 17.19 -6.34 7.72
N ILE A 141 16.72 -6.54 6.50
CA ILE A 141 17.29 -7.46 5.53
C ILE A 141 17.65 -6.70 4.26
N VAL A 142 18.86 -6.92 3.76
CA VAL A 142 19.36 -6.40 2.49
C VAL A 142 19.57 -7.59 1.57
N TYR A 143 18.77 -7.68 0.52
CA TYR A 143 18.80 -8.75 -0.46
C TYR A 143 19.93 -8.50 -1.49
N ILE A 144 20.38 -9.58 -2.15
CA ILE A 144 21.42 -9.50 -3.18
C ILE A 144 21.01 -8.63 -4.38
N ASN A 145 19.72 -8.60 -4.72
CA ASN A 145 19.22 -7.75 -5.81
C ASN A 145 19.24 -6.26 -5.45
N GLY A 146 19.58 -5.88 -4.22
CA GLY A 146 19.63 -4.50 -3.74
C GLY A 146 18.35 -4.05 -3.02
N ASP A 147 17.29 -4.86 -3.03
CA ASP A 147 16.09 -4.60 -2.25
C ASP A 147 16.43 -4.62 -0.75
N LYS A 148 15.70 -3.83 0.03
CA LYS A 148 15.90 -3.73 1.47
C LYS A 148 14.56 -3.72 2.17
N PHE A 149 14.42 -4.51 3.23
CA PHE A 149 13.24 -4.48 4.08
C PHE A 149 13.64 -4.20 5.52
N LYS A 150 12.91 -3.29 6.17
CA LYS A 150 13.03 -3.02 7.61
C LYS A 150 11.66 -3.13 8.24
N GLY A 151 11.52 -3.98 9.26
CA GLY A 151 10.23 -4.20 9.88
C GLY A 151 10.21 -5.36 10.85
N ILE A 152 9.01 -5.87 11.09
CA ILE A 152 8.76 -6.99 11.98
C ILE A 152 8.84 -8.31 11.19
N PHE A 153 9.43 -9.32 11.82
CA PHE A 153 9.54 -10.70 11.37
C PHE A 153 8.84 -11.62 12.36
N LYS A 154 8.24 -12.69 11.85
CA LYS A 154 7.67 -13.77 12.65
C LYS A 154 7.88 -15.08 11.91
N GLY A 155 8.50 -16.06 12.54
CA GLY A 155 8.75 -17.35 11.90
C GLY A 155 9.59 -17.24 10.62
N GLY A 156 10.51 -16.27 10.55
CA GLY A 156 11.39 -16.07 9.40
C GLY A 156 10.79 -15.23 8.28
N LEU A 157 9.50 -14.89 8.36
CA LEU A 157 8.77 -14.15 7.33
C LEU A 157 8.49 -12.71 7.80
N ARG A 158 8.42 -11.78 6.83
CA ARG A 158 7.96 -10.40 7.07
C ARG A 158 6.52 -10.45 7.58
N ASN A 159 6.23 -9.83 8.72
CA ASN A 159 4.92 -9.91 9.37
C ASN A 159 4.68 -8.64 10.18
N GLY A 160 3.47 -8.08 10.20
CA GLY A 160 3.19 -6.81 10.88
C GLY A 160 3.69 -5.59 10.09
N LYS A 161 4.12 -4.52 10.78
CA LYS A 161 4.57 -3.28 10.12
C LYS A 161 5.97 -3.42 9.52
N GLY A 162 6.17 -2.84 8.33
CA GLY A 162 7.49 -2.75 7.73
C GLY A 162 7.52 -1.96 6.43
N VAL A 163 8.73 -1.50 6.09
CA VAL A 163 9.04 -0.75 4.88
C VAL A 163 9.93 -1.60 3.98
N MET A 164 9.53 -1.75 2.73
CA MET A 164 10.33 -2.32 1.64
C MET A 164 10.77 -1.20 0.72
N LEU A 165 12.07 -1.11 0.47
CA LEU A 165 12.67 -0.31 -0.58
C LEU A 165 13.17 -1.26 -1.68
N TYR A 166 12.66 -1.09 -2.88
CA TYR A 166 13.05 -1.89 -4.03
C TYR A 166 14.25 -1.25 -4.73
N SER A 167 15.09 -2.09 -5.31
CA SER A 167 16.27 -1.71 -6.10
C SER A 167 15.95 -0.83 -7.32
N ASN A 168 14.73 -0.90 -7.83
CA ASN A 168 14.23 -0.04 -8.91
C ASN A 168 13.82 1.38 -8.44
N GLY A 169 13.87 1.66 -7.13
CA GLY A 169 13.48 2.93 -6.54
C GLY A 169 12.04 2.99 -6.04
N ASP A 170 11.22 1.96 -6.29
CA ASP A 170 9.89 1.86 -5.71
C ASP A 170 9.98 1.59 -4.19
N MET A 171 8.92 1.91 -3.46
CA MET A 171 8.85 1.70 -2.01
C MET A 171 7.45 1.26 -1.60
N PHE A 172 7.37 0.37 -0.63
CA PHE A 172 6.13 0.04 0.07
C PHE A 172 6.29 0.21 1.57
N ASP A 173 5.42 1.00 2.18
CA ASP A 173 5.28 1.15 3.62
C ASP A 173 3.89 0.68 4.05
N GLY A 174 3.79 -0.40 4.82
CA GLY A 174 2.49 -0.95 5.19
C GLY A 174 2.54 -2.15 6.10
N ASN A 175 1.43 -2.91 6.14
CA ASN A 175 1.40 -4.18 6.85
C ASN A 175 1.79 -5.34 5.93
N TRP A 176 2.33 -6.36 6.59
CA TRP A 176 2.81 -7.59 6.00
C TRP A 176 2.17 -8.76 6.74
N LEU A 177 1.86 -9.82 6.01
CA LEU A 177 1.39 -11.09 6.56
C LEU A 177 2.05 -12.22 5.79
N ASP A 178 2.80 -13.05 6.52
CA ASP A 178 3.49 -14.22 6.00
C ASP A 178 4.32 -13.94 4.73
N GLY A 179 5.06 -12.84 4.76
CA GLY A 179 5.95 -12.42 3.68
C GLY A 179 5.28 -11.56 2.60
N MET A 180 3.95 -11.43 2.58
CA MET A 180 3.20 -10.69 1.55
C MET A 180 2.65 -9.37 2.09
N ARG A 181 2.50 -8.37 1.23
CA ARG A 181 1.78 -7.11 1.54
C ARG A 181 0.31 -7.43 1.86
N HIS A 182 -0.17 -6.87 2.96
CA HIS A 182 -1.52 -7.13 3.47
C HIS A 182 -2.08 -5.93 4.24
N GLY A 183 -3.41 -5.77 4.26
CA GLY A 183 -4.06 -4.65 4.94
C GLY A 183 -3.69 -3.30 4.34
N TYR A 184 -3.73 -2.23 5.12
CA TYR A 184 -3.41 -0.89 4.61
C TYR A 184 -1.90 -0.71 4.34
N GLY A 185 -1.56 -0.02 3.25
CA GLY A 185 -0.21 0.39 2.92
C GLY A 185 -0.15 1.54 1.92
N VAL A 186 1.05 2.10 1.78
CA VAL A 186 1.41 3.17 0.85
C VAL A 186 2.51 2.66 -0.07
N GLU A 187 2.23 2.65 -1.36
CA GLU A 187 3.19 2.28 -2.41
C GLU A 187 3.60 3.54 -3.17
N ARG A 188 4.90 3.84 -3.18
CA ARG A 188 5.47 4.96 -3.94
C ARG A 188 6.25 4.38 -5.10
N PHE A 189 5.99 4.88 -6.28
CA PHE A 189 6.64 4.46 -7.50
C PHE A 189 7.79 5.42 -7.82
N SER A 190 8.84 4.87 -8.42
CA SER A 190 10.01 5.60 -8.91
C SER A 190 9.68 6.71 -9.91
N ASP A 191 8.54 6.62 -10.60
CA ASP A 191 8.03 7.67 -11.48
C ASP A 191 7.39 8.87 -10.74
N GLY A 192 7.26 8.80 -9.41
CA GLY A 192 6.62 9.80 -8.55
C GLY A 192 5.14 9.56 -8.30
N SER A 193 4.54 8.52 -8.87
CA SER A 193 3.18 8.10 -8.55
C SER A 193 3.10 7.54 -7.13
N VAL A 194 1.94 7.65 -6.49
CA VAL A 194 1.69 7.17 -5.12
C VAL A 194 0.33 6.49 -5.07
N TYR A 195 0.30 5.27 -4.57
CA TYR A 195 -0.92 4.56 -4.19
C TYR A 195 -1.02 4.46 -2.66
N MET A 196 -2.22 4.66 -2.14
CA MET A 196 -2.56 4.39 -0.75
C MET A 196 -3.83 3.56 -0.71
N GLY A 197 -3.85 2.47 0.04
CA GLY A 197 -5.05 1.67 0.14
C GLY A 197 -4.80 0.31 0.73
N THR A 198 -5.76 -0.59 0.50
CA THR A 198 -5.72 -1.94 1.04
C THR A 198 -5.07 -2.93 0.08
N PHE A 199 -4.33 -3.87 0.66
CA PHE A 199 -3.61 -4.95 -0.01
C PHE A 199 -4.07 -6.31 0.53
N LYS A 200 -4.06 -7.32 -0.33
CA LYS A 200 -4.34 -8.71 0.01
C LYS A 200 -3.52 -9.64 -0.88
N CYS A 201 -2.78 -10.56 -0.27
CA CYS A 201 -1.93 -11.53 -0.98
C CYS A 201 -1.06 -10.81 -2.06
N ASP A 202 -0.33 -9.75 -1.66
CA ASP A 202 0.53 -8.89 -2.50
C ASP A 202 -0.15 -8.03 -3.57
N LYS A 203 -1.48 -8.01 -3.63
CA LYS A 203 -2.25 -7.27 -4.63
C LYS A 203 -3.02 -6.13 -3.99
N ARG A 204 -3.17 -5.02 -4.71
CA ARG A 204 -4.13 -3.96 -4.35
C ARG A 204 -5.53 -4.57 -4.38
N ASP A 205 -6.27 -4.45 -3.30
CA ASP A 205 -7.58 -5.10 -3.12
C ASP A 205 -8.42 -4.25 -2.18
N GLY A 206 -9.58 -3.76 -2.64
CA GLY A 206 -10.47 -2.93 -1.85
C GLY A 206 -10.34 -1.43 -2.17
N LYS A 207 -10.46 -0.57 -1.15
CA LYS A 207 -10.49 0.88 -1.35
C LYS A 207 -9.09 1.47 -1.37
N GLY A 208 -8.89 2.46 -2.22
CA GLY A 208 -7.64 3.22 -2.26
C GLY A 208 -7.72 4.51 -3.08
N GLU A 209 -6.61 5.24 -3.03
CA GLU A 209 -6.33 6.45 -3.79
C GLU A 209 -5.01 6.25 -4.56
N LEU A 210 -5.01 6.57 -5.85
CA LEU A 210 -3.85 6.55 -6.73
C LEU A 210 -3.63 7.95 -7.29
N LYS A 211 -2.53 8.58 -6.90
CA LYS A 211 -2.04 9.82 -7.49
C LYS A 211 -0.94 9.50 -8.49
N LEU A 212 -1.17 9.79 -9.75
CA LEU A 212 -0.18 9.63 -10.81
C LEU A 212 0.81 10.80 -10.82
N SER A 213 2.02 10.55 -11.31
CA SER A 213 3.08 11.55 -11.48
C SER A 213 2.67 12.75 -12.35
N ASN A 214 1.77 12.54 -13.31
CA ASN A 214 1.18 13.60 -14.13
C ASN A 214 0.10 14.44 -13.40
N GLY A 215 -0.15 14.18 -12.11
CA GLY A 215 -1.12 14.89 -11.27
C GLY A 215 -2.55 14.40 -11.36
N VAL A 216 -2.85 13.37 -12.16
CA VAL A 216 -4.17 12.72 -12.15
C VAL A 216 -4.35 11.99 -10.82
N VAL A 217 -5.52 12.13 -10.19
CA VAL A 217 -5.87 11.45 -8.94
C VAL A 217 -7.08 10.56 -9.18
N TYR A 218 -6.99 9.30 -8.78
CA TYR A 218 -8.10 8.37 -8.76
C TYR A 218 -8.38 7.94 -7.32
N GLU A 219 -9.64 7.98 -6.89
CA GLU A 219 -10.12 7.43 -5.62
C GLU A 219 -11.23 6.42 -5.92
N GLY A 220 -11.12 5.18 -5.44
CA GLY A 220 -12.13 4.18 -5.72
C GLY A 220 -11.76 2.78 -5.28
N THR A 221 -12.32 1.78 -5.96
CA THR A 221 -12.05 0.37 -5.68
C THR A 221 -10.96 -0.19 -6.59
N PHE A 222 -10.21 -1.17 -6.08
CA PHE A 222 -9.15 -1.90 -6.76
C PHE A 222 -9.35 -3.41 -6.59
N ASP A 223 -9.08 -4.15 -7.67
CA ASP A 223 -8.84 -5.61 -7.69
C ASP A 223 -7.67 -5.81 -8.65
N ILE A 224 -6.45 -5.67 -8.10
CA ILE A 224 -5.18 -5.45 -8.81
C ILE A 224 -5.16 -4.10 -9.54
N ASP A 225 -6.14 -3.88 -10.40
CA ASP A 225 -6.39 -2.67 -11.19
C ASP A 225 -7.63 -1.91 -10.70
N VAL A 226 -7.79 -0.70 -11.21
CA VAL A 226 -8.96 0.15 -10.99
C VAL A 226 -10.23 -0.56 -11.45
N THR A 227 -11.19 -0.72 -10.52
CA THR A 227 -12.44 -1.46 -10.74
C THR A 227 -13.58 -0.86 -9.91
N GLY A 228 -14.83 -1.18 -10.26
CA GLY A 228 -16.01 -0.73 -9.53
C GLY A 228 -16.17 0.78 -9.53
N GLN A 229 -16.85 1.32 -8.53
CA GLN A 229 -17.12 2.76 -8.42
C GLN A 229 -15.87 3.54 -8.03
N GLY A 230 -15.61 4.64 -8.72
CA GLY A 230 -14.51 5.55 -8.42
C GLY A 230 -14.67 6.96 -8.99
N ARG A 231 -13.75 7.83 -8.60
CA ARG A 231 -13.64 9.21 -9.04
C ARG A 231 -12.22 9.49 -9.52
N MET A 232 -12.10 9.91 -10.76
CA MET A 232 -10.86 10.37 -11.37
C MET A 232 -10.90 11.90 -11.51
N VAL A 233 -9.80 12.58 -11.19
CA VAL A 233 -9.64 14.02 -11.29
C VAL A 233 -8.36 14.30 -12.06
N TRP A 234 -8.46 15.16 -13.06
CA TRP A 234 -7.31 15.63 -13.82
C TRP A 234 -6.74 16.90 -13.19
N PRO A 235 -5.45 17.23 -13.45
CA PRO A 235 -4.81 18.43 -12.90
C PRO A 235 -5.53 19.74 -13.24
N ASN A 236 -6.20 19.78 -14.39
CA ASN A 236 -7.02 20.91 -14.83
C ASN A 236 -8.34 21.04 -14.05
N GLY A 237 -8.64 20.15 -13.10
CA GLY A 237 -9.85 20.14 -12.30
C GLY A 237 -11.06 19.48 -12.96
N GLU A 238 -10.90 18.95 -14.18
CA GLU A 238 -11.91 18.07 -14.78
C GLU A 238 -12.01 16.78 -13.95
N SER A 239 -13.17 16.13 -14.01
CA SER A 239 -13.36 14.90 -13.25
C SER A 239 -14.31 13.93 -13.92
N TYR A 240 -14.16 12.66 -13.58
CA TYR A 240 -15.05 11.58 -13.96
C TYR A 240 -15.45 10.83 -12.71
N VAL A 241 -16.74 10.56 -12.55
CA VAL A 241 -17.30 9.73 -11.48
C VAL A 241 -18.13 8.65 -12.13
N GLY A 242 -17.84 7.38 -11.83
CA GLY A 242 -18.57 6.26 -12.40
C GLY A 242 -17.89 4.93 -12.13
N GLU A 243 -18.34 3.91 -12.85
CA GLU A 243 -17.76 2.59 -12.76
C GLU A 243 -16.53 2.41 -13.65
N PHE A 244 -15.64 1.54 -13.19
CA PHE A 244 -14.43 1.14 -13.88
C PHE A 244 -14.34 -0.39 -13.95
N LYS A 245 -13.67 -0.89 -14.97
CA LYS A 245 -13.32 -2.30 -15.11
C LYS A 245 -12.00 -2.44 -15.83
N GLY A 246 -11.00 -3.01 -15.14
CA GLY A 246 -9.65 -3.19 -15.69
C GLY A 246 -9.01 -1.87 -16.12
N GLY A 247 -9.22 -0.79 -15.34
CA GLY A 247 -8.70 0.53 -15.66
C GLY A 247 -9.52 1.35 -16.66
N PHE A 248 -10.54 0.79 -17.30
CA PHE A 248 -11.38 1.50 -18.27
C PHE A 248 -12.69 1.95 -17.67
N LYS A 249 -13.22 3.11 -18.11
CA LYS A 249 -14.60 3.51 -17.84
C LYS A 249 -15.55 2.39 -18.25
N HIS A 250 -16.45 1.99 -17.37
CA HIS A 250 -17.41 0.93 -17.62
C HIS A 250 -18.75 1.30 -17.01
N ASN A 251 -19.85 0.68 -17.48
CA ASN A 251 -21.20 0.98 -17.05
C ASN A 251 -21.46 2.50 -16.98
N TYR A 252 -22.29 2.95 -16.05
CA TYR A 252 -22.67 4.35 -15.98
C TYR A 252 -21.56 5.22 -15.38
N GLY A 253 -21.38 6.42 -15.95
CA GLY A 253 -20.54 7.46 -15.36
C GLY A 253 -20.81 8.85 -15.92
N MET A 254 -20.24 9.85 -15.25
CA MET A 254 -20.37 11.26 -15.56
C MET A 254 -18.99 11.91 -15.61
N THR A 255 -18.69 12.60 -16.69
CA THR A 255 -17.54 13.50 -16.82
C THR A 255 -18.02 14.94 -16.62
N ALA A 256 -17.30 15.71 -15.80
CA ALA A 256 -17.47 17.15 -15.64
C ALA A 256 -16.23 17.86 -16.20
N TYR A 257 -16.48 18.84 -17.08
CA TYR A 257 -15.45 19.63 -17.74
C TYR A 257 -15.34 21.01 -17.09
N ARG A 258 -14.12 21.54 -16.98
CA ARG A 258 -13.90 22.88 -16.41
C ARG A 258 -14.13 23.97 -17.46
N HIS A 259 -13.73 23.71 -18.70
CA HIS A 259 -13.79 24.67 -19.79
C HIS A 259 -14.35 24.01 -21.06
N GLY A 260 -14.90 24.82 -21.97
CA GLY A 260 -15.40 24.38 -23.26
C GLY A 260 -16.92 24.47 -23.40
N PRO A 261 -17.46 24.05 -24.56
CA PRO A 261 -18.89 24.14 -24.86
C PRO A 261 -19.73 23.10 -24.12
N ILE A 262 -19.11 22.04 -23.59
CA ILE A 262 -19.76 20.98 -22.82
C ILE A 262 -19.35 21.18 -21.36
N GLN A 263 -20.32 21.31 -20.45
CA GLN A 263 -20.09 21.39 -19.00
C GLN A 263 -20.00 20.01 -18.37
N SER A 264 -20.85 19.08 -18.81
CA SER A 264 -20.84 17.71 -18.32
C SER A 264 -21.43 16.76 -19.34
N GLU A 265 -20.96 15.52 -19.32
CA GLU A 265 -21.59 14.43 -20.05
C GLU A 265 -21.76 13.21 -19.15
N LYS A 266 -22.88 12.51 -19.29
CA LYS A 266 -23.14 11.26 -18.55
C LYS A 266 -23.75 10.22 -19.46
N GLY A 267 -23.41 8.97 -19.24
CA GLY A 267 -23.88 7.85 -20.05
C GLY A 267 -23.21 6.54 -19.68
N THR A 268 -23.44 5.52 -20.49
CA THR A 268 -22.92 4.17 -20.27
C THR A 268 -21.69 3.88 -21.12
N TYR A 269 -20.69 3.23 -20.52
CA TYR A 269 -19.43 2.88 -21.14
C TYR A 269 -19.23 1.36 -21.19
N SER A 270 -18.62 0.86 -22.26
CA SER A 270 -18.17 -0.52 -22.38
C SER A 270 -16.68 -0.53 -22.70
N MET A 271 -15.84 -0.95 -21.74
CA MET A 271 -14.38 -0.97 -21.87
C MET A 271 -13.79 0.35 -22.41
N GLY A 272 -14.22 1.46 -21.83
CA GLY A 272 -13.74 2.81 -22.16
C GLY A 272 -14.47 3.46 -23.34
N ARG A 273 -15.30 2.73 -24.08
CA ARG A 273 -16.05 3.25 -25.22
C ARG A 273 -17.45 3.65 -24.81
N MET A 274 -17.94 4.76 -25.36
CA MET A 274 -19.34 5.17 -25.20
C MET A 274 -20.25 4.08 -25.82
N ASP A 275 -21.15 3.49 -25.03
CA ASP A 275 -22.06 2.44 -25.48
C ASP A 275 -23.40 2.58 -24.76
N GLY A 276 -24.36 3.22 -25.42
CA GLY A 276 -25.69 3.54 -24.90
C GLY A 276 -26.04 5.02 -25.01
N LEU A 277 -27.02 5.46 -24.21
CA LEU A 277 -27.49 6.85 -24.22
C LEU A 277 -26.53 7.75 -23.45
N PHE A 278 -26.15 8.87 -24.08
CA PHE A 278 -25.40 9.95 -23.45
C PHE A 278 -26.22 11.22 -23.42
N GLU A 279 -26.19 11.89 -22.28
CA GLU A 279 -26.72 13.24 -22.09
C GLU A 279 -25.54 14.20 -21.89
N ARG A 280 -25.47 15.25 -22.70
CA ARG A 280 -24.48 16.33 -22.58
C ARG A 280 -25.16 17.64 -22.23
N VAL A 281 -24.70 18.27 -21.17
CA VAL A 281 -25.12 19.62 -20.77
C VAL A 281 -24.11 20.60 -21.36
N MET A 282 -24.61 21.51 -22.19
CA MET A 282 -23.82 22.55 -22.84
C MET A 282 -23.67 23.77 -21.92
N SER A 283 -22.64 24.59 -22.16
CA SER A 283 -22.39 25.81 -21.39
C SER A 283 -23.46 26.89 -21.56
N ASP A 284 -24.25 26.82 -22.64
CA ASP A 284 -25.40 27.68 -22.89
C ASP A 284 -26.72 27.13 -22.31
N GLY A 285 -26.67 26.03 -21.55
CA GLY A 285 -27.82 25.40 -20.91
C GLY A 285 -28.59 24.41 -21.81
N ARG A 286 -28.22 24.25 -23.08
CA ARG A 286 -28.82 23.20 -23.93
C ARG A 286 -28.42 21.81 -23.42
N VAL A 287 -29.32 20.85 -23.59
CA VAL A 287 -29.07 19.44 -23.29
C VAL A 287 -29.17 18.62 -24.57
N LEU A 288 -28.07 18.00 -24.97
CA LEU A 288 -28.00 17.11 -26.13
C LEU A 288 -28.09 15.67 -25.67
N ARG A 289 -28.80 14.83 -26.43
CA ARG A 289 -28.96 13.41 -26.13
C ARG A 289 -28.65 12.56 -27.35
N CYS A 290 -27.64 11.72 -27.24
CA CYS A 290 -27.12 10.92 -28.35
C CYS A 290 -26.96 9.46 -27.94
N VAL A 291 -27.27 8.54 -28.85
CA VAL A 291 -27.05 7.11 -28.67
C VAL A 291 -25.73 6.72 -29.35
N TYR A 292 -24.87 6.06 -28.59
CA TYR A 292 -23.58 5.55 -29.04
C TYR A 292 -23.57 4.03 -29.06
N LYS A 293 -22.80 3.44 -29.99
CA LYS A 293 -22.47 2.01 -29.97
C LYS A 293 -20.98 1.84 -30.25
N ASN A 294 -20.27 1.19 -29.33
CA ASN A 294 -18.83 0.93 -29.46
C ASN A 294 -17.99 2.20 -29.74
N GLY A 295 -18.39 3.34 -29.17
CA GLY A 295 -17.72 4.64 -29.35
C GLY A 295 -18.22 5.46 -30.54
N GLU A 296 -19.04 4.89 -31.43
CA GLU A 296 -19.55 5.58 -32.61
C GLU A 296 -20.95 6.16 -32.35
N LEU A 297 -21.19 7.36 -32.85
CA LEU A 297 -22.50 8.00 -32.78
C LEU A 297 -23.47 7.25 -33.72
N VAL A 298 -24.54 6.71 -33.15
CA VAL A 298 -25.59 6.01 -33.91
C VAL A 298 -26.74 6.95 -34.26
N LYS A 299 -27.23 7.72 -33.29
CA LYS A 299 -28.41 8.58 -33.46
C LYS A 299 -28.39 9.77 -32.50
N ASP A 300 -28.73 10.95 -33.00
CA ASP A 300 -29.13 12.10 -32.17
C ASP A 300 -30.62 11.97 -31.84
N VAL A 301 -30.94 11.93 -30.55
CA VAL A 301 -32.29 11.80 -30.00
C VAL A 301 -32.68 13.02 -29.15
N THR A 302 -32.00 14.15 -29.35
CA THR A 302 -32.29 15.40 -28.67
C THR A 302 -33.74 15.81 -28.93
N GLY A 303 -34.49 16.06 -27.85
CA GLY A 303 -35.91 16.43 -27.93
C GLY A 303 -36.91 15.30 -28.24
N SER A 304 -36.47 14.04 -28.31
CA SER A 304 -37.37 12.90 -28.53
C SER A 304 -37.90 12.30 -27.21
N ARG A 305 -39.09 11.68 -27.25
CA ARG A 305 -39.65 10.91 -26.11
C ARG A 305 -38.81 9.69 -25.73
N GLU A 306 -38.07 9.11 -26.69
CA GLU A 306 -37.17 7.95 -26.46
C GLU A 306 -36.04 8.24 -25.47
N ALA A 307 -35.71 9.52 -25.28
CA ALA A 307 -34.70 9.96 -24.32
C ALA A 307 -35.11 9.74 -22.87
N GLU A 308 -36.40 9.87 -22.56
CA GLU A 308 -36.92 9.82 -21.18
C GLU A 308 -37.01 8.37 -20.67
N GLU A 309 -37.32 7.41 -21.56
CA GLU A 309 -37.50 5.99 -21.20
C GLU A 309 -36.19 5.23 -20.94
N LYS A 310 -35.06 5.69 -21.47
CA LYS A 310 -33.75 5.02 -21.34
C LYS A 310 -32.88 5.56 -20.19
N MET A 311 -33.33 6.57 -19.46
CA MET A 311 -32.63 7.11 -18.29
C MET A 311 -32.79 6.18 -17.08
N GLN A 312 -32.03 5.09 -17.01
CA GLN A 312 -31.83 4.41 -15.73
C GLN A 312 -31.01 5.33 -14.82
N SER A 313 -31.63 5.80 -13.74
CA SER A 313 -30.98 6.63 -12.72
C SER A 313 -29.88 5.83 -12.05
N CYS A 314 -28.65 6.32 -12.12
CA CYS A 314 -27.55 5.81 -11.31
C CYS A 314 -27.24 6.85 -10.22
N PRO A 315 -27.38 6.52 -8.92
CA PRO A 315 -26.97 7.42 -7.87
C PRO A 315 -25.47 7.62 -7.96
N LEU A 316 -25.02 8.88 -8.08
CA LEU A 316 -23.61 9.21 -7.95
C LEU A 316 -23.15 8.73 -6.56
N PRO A 317 -22.10 7.89 -6.45
CA PRO A 317 -21.62 7.46 -5.15
C PRO A 317 -21.12 8.66 -4.36
N GLY A 318 -21.44 8.70 -3.06
CA GLY A 318 -20.79 9.60 -2.12
C GLY A 318 -19.32 9.21 -2.01
N VAL A 319 -18.44 9.99 -2.62
CA VAL A 319 -16.99 9.79 -2.50
C VAL A 319 -16.53 10.58 -1.27
N SER A 320 -15.88 9.87 -0.33
CA SER A 320 -15.25 10.49 0.82
C SER A 320 -14.23 11.53 0.36
N ARG A 321 -14.17 12.70 1.01
CA ARG A 321 -13.00 13.57 0.84
C ARG A 321 -11.82 12.97 1.62
N GLY A 322 -11.25 11.89 1.10
CA GLY A 322 -9.94 11.42 1.53
C GLY A 322 -8.91 12.33 0.89
N GLY A 323 -8.36 13.28 1.65
CA GLY A 323 -7.11 13.91 1.25
C GLY A 323 -5.97 12.97 1.63
N LEU A 324 -4.98 12.83 0.77
CA LEU A 324 -3.65 12.30 1.07
C LEU A 324 -3.08 12.94 2.35
N VAL A 325 -3.38 12.37 3.52
CA VAL A 325 -2.63 12.63 4.74
C VAL A 325 -1.46 11.66 4.70
N LEU A 326 -0.33 12.14 4.20
CA LEU A 326 0.94 11.47 4.42
C LEU A 326 1.12 11.41 5.93
N VAL A 327 1.02 10.20 6.49
CA VAL A 327 1.29 9.99 7.91
C VAL A 327 2.76 10.32 8.09
N ASP A 328 3.03 11.47 8.70
CA ASP A 328 4.37 11.84 9.12
C ASP A 328 4.90 10.76 10.08
N GLU A 329 6.15 10.35 9.88
CA GLU A 329 6.85 9.44 10.77
C GLU A 329 7.11 10.16 12.10
N THR A 330 6.11 10.24 12.97
CA THR A 330 6.27 10.39 14.43
C THR A 330 4.91 10.27 15.16
N SER A 331 4.21 9.15 15.02
CA SER A 331 3.17 8.79 16.02
C SER A 331 3.68 7.73 16.98
N ASP A 332 4.86 7.97 17.54
CA ASP A 332 5.31 7.36 18.79
C ASP A 332 6.00 8.41 19.68
N ARG A 333 5.40 9.60 19.79
CA ARG A 333 5.64 10.49 20.95
C ARG A 333 4.62 10.17 22.02
N LYS A 334 5.04 9.23 22.87
CA LYS A 334 4.54 8.94 24.22
C LYS A 334 3.68 10.07 24.81
N ASN A 335 2.41 9.75 25.05
CA ASN A 335 1.67 10.29 26.18
C ASN A 335 2.43 9.97 27.47
N ALA A 336 3.23 10.91 27.94
CA ALA A 336 3.78 10.91 29.29
C ALA A 336 3.72 12.34 29.83
N ARG A 337 2.55 12.73 30.34
CA ARG A 337 2.36 13.66 31.47
C ARG A 337 0.87 13.74 31.79
N GLY A 338 0.50 13.24 32.97
CA GLY A 338 -0.85 13.44 33.50
C GLY A 338 -1.30 12.41 34.52
N SER A 339 -0.52 12.16 35.58
CA SER A 339 -1.06 11.61 36.82
C SER A 339 -0.51 12.39 38.01
N ARG A 340 -1.46 13.01 38.71
CA ARG A 340 -1.47 13.67 40.03
C ARG A 340 -0.18 13.79 40.81
#